data_AF-A0A5C8TEF0-F1
#
_entry.id   AF-A0A5C8TEF0-F1
#
_cell.length_a   1.000
_cell.length_b   1.000
_cell.length_c   1.000
_cell.angle_alpha   90.00
_cell.angle_beta   90.00
_cell.angle_gamma   90.00
#
_symmetry.space_group_name_H-M   'P 1'
#
loop_
_entity.id
_entity.type
_entity.pdbx_description
1 polymer ?
#
loop_
_entity_poly.entity_id
_entity_poly.type
_entity_poly.pdbx_seq_one_letter_code
_entity_poly.pdbx_strand_id
1 'polypeptide(L)'
;MLVGVCLLTLGLVDARPATATLEAAATLDGYACGQVDPELFTRQKWSERDAPYGIAFPEWDRTTFEALKRRMLACATPANQRRTAMMLRYIDDQPYGRQAQVTQAVEALRARQAKRDDAATELRDAVSAAETDPDPANRRTRVTAIEQRLTRGGIPSALELELRARLGPLRSAIADQDARDAAATAAVQAQQRADAAKRAEDQRQLAQQQATARQAEAQRRQADTDREQVEADARAEAEQAAAEQVYAGKAADLSPPVRAFLDRNPQYKATSARADLLTVATVLDAAGFDLDTCRGALDDYRADWTEVQRRYGVVQGVLLAYHGLTAAELAAGAQARRQAWAKGGVTEGLRSNVLVMRRTCSQSLALTTALADFTR
;
A
#
# COMPACT_ATOMS: atom_id res chain seq x y z
N MET A 1 -25.59 -5.26 37.78
CA MET A 1 -25.73 -5.74 36.39
C MET A 1 -25.20 -7.15 36.33
N LEU A 2 -26.04 -8.07 35.83
CA LEU A 2 -25.74 -9.45 35.40
C LEU A 2 -25.13 -10.41 36.43
N VAL A 3 -25.97 -10.84 37.38
CA VAL A 3 -25.79 -12.12 38.09
C VAL A 3 -26.74 -13.12 37.41
N GLY A 4 -26.20 -13.91 36.49
CA GLY A 4 -26.88 -15.03 35.83
C GLY A 4 -26.27 -16.33 36.32
N VAL A 5 -26.78 -16.81 37.46
CA VAL A 5 -26.40 -18.08 38.09
C VAL A 5 -26.82 -19.23 37.16
N CYS A 6 -25.83 -20.01 36.70
CA CYS A 6 -26.06 -21.34 36.13
C CYS A 6 -26.57 -22.26 37.25
N LEU A 7 -27.90 -22.40 37.36
CA LEU A 7 -28.53 -23.48 38.10
C LEU A 7 -28.48 -24.75 37.24
N LEU A 8 -27.45 -25.56 37.50
CA LEU A 8 -27.48 -27.00 37.30
C LEU A 8 -28.58 -27.58 38.19
N THR A 9 -29.82 -27.55 37.71
CA THR A 9 -30.84 -28.48 38.20
C THR A 9 -30.54 -29.84 37.56
N LEU A 10 -29.71 -30.61 38.28
CA LEU A 10 -29.81 -32.06 38.28
C LEU A 10 -31.28 -32.39 38.52
N GLY A 11 -32.01 -32.62 37.43
CA GLY A 11 -33.25 -33.35 37.49
C GLY A 11 -32.89 -34.71 38.06
N LEU A 12 -33.19 -34.90 39.34
CA LEU A 12 -33.49 -36.19 39.93
C LEU A 12 -34.61 -36.80 39.08
N VAL A 13 -34.22 -37.38 37.95
CA VAL A 13 -34.97 -38.47 37.35
C VAL A 13 -34.88 -39.55 38.41
N ASP A 14 -35.98 -39.76 39.11
CA ASP A 14 -36.14 -40.85 40.05
C ASP A 14 -35.75 -42.12 39.29
N ALA A 15 -34.54 -42.62 39.53
CA ALA A 15 -33.97 -43.80 38.90
C ALA A 15 -34.57 -45.07 39.54
N ARG A 16 -35.89 -45.05 39.74
CA ARG A 16 -36.71 -46.16 40.18
C ARG A 16 -37.90 -46.29 39.23
N PRO A 17 -37.66 -46.87 38.03
CA PRO A 17 -38.69 -47.79 37.57
C PRO A 17 -38.14 -49.08 36.95
N ALA A 18 -36.84 -49.25 36.75
CA ALA A 18 -36.29 -50.47 36.13
C ALA A 18 -35.93 -51.57 37.15
N THR A 19 -35.37 -51.18 38.30
CA THR A 19 -35.03 -52.13 39.37
C THR A 19 -36.25 -52.58 40.16
N ALA A 20 -37.18 -51.66 40.46
CA ALA A 20 -38.43 -51.98 41.15
C ALA A 20 -39.35 -52.91 40.33
N THR A 21 -39.38 -52.78 39.00
CA THR A 21 -40.19 -53.63 38.11
C THR A 21 -39.59 -55.03 37.93
N LEU A 22 -38.27 -55.16 37.90
CA LEU A 22 -37.58 -56.46 37.90
C LEU A 22 -37.75 -57.19 39.24
N GLU A 23 -37.69 -56.47 40.35
CA GLU A 23 -37.89 -57.00 41.70
C GLU A 23 -39.36 -57.40 41.93
N ALA A 24 -40.30 -56.60 41.45
CA ALA A 24 -41.73 -56.93 41.38
C ALA A 24 -42.03 -58.19 40.56
N ALA A 25 -41.49 -58.28 39.34
CA ALA A 25 -41.67 -59.44 38.46
C ALA A 25 -41.08 -60.73 39.07
N ALA A 26 -39.90 -60.64 39.69
CA ALA A 26 -39.27 -61.76 40.40
C ALA A 26 -40.07 -62.18 41.65
N THR A 27 -40.65 -61.22 42.38
CA THR A 27 -41.51 -61.50 43.53
C THR A 27 -42.77 -62.22 43.09
N LEU A 28 -43.41 -61.79 41.98
CA LEU A 28 -44.58 -62.43 41.38
C LEU A 28 -44.34 -63.89 40.98
N ASP A 29 -43.17 -64.21 40.42
CA ASP A 29 -42.79 -65.59 40.08
C ASP A 29 -42.67 -66.49 41.33
N GLY A 30 -42.41 -65.91 42.51
CA GLY A 30 -42.26 -66.60 43.80
C GLY A 30 -43.56 -66.85 44.60
N TYR A 31 -44.69 -66.23 44.25
CA TYR A 31 -45.95 -66.39 45.00
C TYR A 31 -46.52 -67.81 44.91
N ALA A 32 -47.00 -68.40 46.01
CA ALA A 32 -47.64 -69.71 45.98
C ALA A 32 -48.92 -69.70 45.14
N CYS A 33 -49.33 -70.86 44.59
CA CYS A 33 -50.51 -70.93 43.72
C CYS A 33 -51.82 -70.49 44.39
N GLY A 34 -51.94 -70.63 45.71
CA GLY A 34 -53.09 -70.11 46.47
C GLY A 34 -53.12 -68.58 46.60
N GLN A 35 -52.02 -67.89 46.27
CA GLN A 35 -51.93 -66.42 46.33
C GLN A 35 -52.17 -65.76 44.97
N VAL A 36 -51.97 -66.49 43.87
CA VAL A 36 -52.28 -66.07 42.49
C VAL A 36 -53.58 -66.71 41.96
N ASP A 37 -54.45 -67.15 42.88
CA ASP A 37 -55.72 -67.76 42.54
C ASP A 37 -56.63 -66.76 41.80
N PRO A 38 -57.15 -67.12 40.61
CA PRO A 38 -58.13 -66.30 39.90
C PRO A 38 -59.34 -65.86 40.75
N GLU A 39 -59.76 -66.64 41.76
CA GLU A 39 -60.86 -66.28 42.66
C GLU A 39 -60.53 -65.07 43.55
N LEU A 40 -59.29 -64.96 44.05
CA LEU A 40 -58.85 -63.82 44.84
C LEU A 40 -58.84 -62.54 44.01
N PHE A 41 -58.41 -62.65 42.76
CA PHE A 41 -58.30 -61.54 41.82
C PHE A 41 -59.66 -60.92 41.48
N THR A 42 -60.71 -61.76 41.33
CA THR A 42 -62.08 -61.27 41.07
C THR A 42 -62.75 -60.62 42.28
N ARG A 43 -62.25 -60.84 43.49
CA ARG A 43 -62.82 -60.32 44.74
C ARG A 43 -62.03 -59.15 45.34
N GLN A 44 -60.82 -58.89 44.86
CA GLN A 44 -60.00 -57.77 45.31
C GLN A 44 -60.49 -56.43 44.73
N LYS A 45 -60.55 -55.40 45.58
CA LYS A 45 -60.75 -54.02 45.15
C LYS A 45 -59.40 -53.47 44.68
N TRP A 46 -59.30 -53.25 43.38
CA TRP A 46 -58.14 -52.63 42.73
C TRP A 46 -58.15 -51.11 42.96
N SER A 47 -57.95 -50.71 44.23
CA SER A 47 -57.85 -49.31 44.63
C SER A 47 -56.49 -49.04 45.26
N GLU A 48 -56.00 -47.80 45.20
CA GLU A 48 -54.64 -47.41 45.59
C GLU A 48 -54.24 -47.82 47.03
N ARG A 49 -55.20 -48.02 47.94
CA ARG A 49 -54.93 -48.39 49.36
C ARG A 49 -54.77 -49.88 49.63
N ASP A 50 -55.23 -50.75 48.73
CA ASP A 50 -55.21 -52.21 48.89
C ASP A 50 -54.46 -52.84 47.71
N ALA A 51 -53.23 -52.39 47.48
CA ALA A 51 -52.41 -52.79 46.33
C ALA A 51 -52.26 -54.32 46.25
N PRO A 52 -52.82 -54.98 45.23
CA PRO A 52 -52.67 -56.42 45.08
C PRO A 52 -51.20 -56.73 44.80
N TYR A 53 -50.67 -57.74 45.51
CA TYR A 53 -49.25 -58.12 45.45
C TYR A 53 -48.26 -57.01 45.87
N GLY A 54 -48.75 -55.98 46.58
CA GLY A 54 -47.92 -54.89 47.10
C GLY A 54 -47.53 -53.82 46.07
N ILE A 55 -48.10 -53.84 44.85
CA ILE A 55 -47.77 -52.90 43.77
C ILE A 55 -49.04 -52.15 43.34
N ALA A 56 -49.00 -50.82 43.41
CA ALA A 56 -50.13 -49.99 43.00
C ALA A 56 -50.38 -50.14 41.50
N PHE A 57 -51.64 -50.29 41.08
CA PHE A 57 -52.00 -50.51 39.67
C PHE A 57 -51.35 -49.57 38.65
N PRO A 58 -51.15 -48.26 38.91
CA PRO A 58 -50.44 -47.35 38.01
C PRO A 58 -48.95 -47.69 37.76
N GLU A 59 -48.33 -48.44 38.67
CA GLU A 59 -46.91 -48.82 38.65
C GLU A 59 -46.66 -50.15 37.94
N TRP A 60 -47.72 -50.81 37.44
CA TRP A 60 -47.59 -52.07 36.72
C TRP A 60 -47.00 -51.83 35.33
N ASP A 61 -45.84 -52.43 35.07
CA ASP A 61 -45.19 -52.41 33.76
C ASP A 61 -45.37 -53.75 33.01
N ARG A 62 -44.96 -53.79 31.74
CA ARG A 62 -45.07 -54.99 30.90
C ARG A 62 -44.41 -56.23 31.52
N THR A 63 -43.29 -56.04 32.21
CA THR A 63 -42.53 -57.12 32.84
C THR A 63 -43.33 -57.76 33.97
N THR A 64 -43.93 -56.91 34.81
CA THR A 64 -44.82 -57.29 35.92
C THR A 64 -46.08 -58.00 35.41
N PHE A 65 -46.69 -57.49 34.34
CA PHE A 65 -47.87 -58.12 33.71
C PHE A 65 -47.57 -59.53 33.14
N GLU A 66 -46.46 -59.68 32.40
CA GLU A 66 -46.09 -60.98 31.83
C GLU A 66 -45.64 -61.99 32.91
N ALA A 67 -45.02 -61.53 34.01
CA ALA A 67 -44.72 -62.37 35.15
C ALA A 67 -45.99 -62.91 35.82
N LEU A 68 -46.98 -62.04 36.09
CA LEU A 68 -48.28 -62.49 36.60
C LEU A 68 -48.94 -63.49 35.65
N LYS A 69 -48.97 -63.20 34.34
CA LYS A 69 -49.56 -64.09 33.32
C LYS A 69 -48.91 -65.47 33.34
N ARG A 70 -47.58 -65.53 33.35
CA ARG A 70 -46.82 -66.80 33.44
C ARG A 70 -47.14 -67.53 34.74
N ARG A 71 -47.21 -66.83 35.87
CA ARG A 71 -47.49 -67.46 37.17
C ARG A 71 -48.92 -68.00 37.27
N MET A 72 -49.91 -67.25 36.81
CA MET A 72 -51.31 -67.69 36.76
C MET A 72 -51.51 -68.91 35.85
N LEU A 73 -50.81 -68.95 34.72
CA LEU A 73 -50.81 -70.12 33.83
C LEU A 73 -50.15 -71.33 34.48
N ALA A 74 -49.01 -71.14 35.16
CA ALA A 74 -48.31 -72.22 35.86
C ALA A 74 -49.13 -72.84 37.00
N CYS A 75 -49.99 -72.04 37.65
CA CYS A 75 -50.86 -72.47 38.73
C CYS A 75 -52.27 -72.90 38.27
N ALA A 76 -52.51 -72.97 36.96
CA ALA A 76 -53.80 -73.40 36.42
C ALA A 76 -53.99 -74.90 36.64
N THR A 77 -55.15 -75.26 37.20
CA THR A 77 -55.63 -76.64 37.37
C THR A 77 -56.87 -76.87 36.50
N PRO A 78 -57.25 -78.12 36.21
CA PRO A 78 -58.46 -78.41 35.45
C PRO A 78 -59.73 -77.76 36.03
N ALA A 79 -59.77 -77.55 37.35
CA ALA A 79 -60.91 -76.95 38.05
C ALA A 79 -61.00 -75.41 37.90
N ASN A 80 -59.89 -74.70 37.61
CA ASN A 80 -59.87 -73.24 37.53
C ASN A 80 -59.50 -72.67 36.13
N GLN A 81 -59.14 -73.54 35.18
CA GLN A 81 -58.63 -73.18 33.84
C GLN A 81 -59.48 -72.16 33.07
N ARG A 82 -60.82 -72.33 33.06
CA ARG A 82 -61.73 -71.40 32.36
C ARG A 82 -61.71 -69.99 32.96
N ARG A 83 -61.52 -69.88 34.28
CA ARG A 83 -61.45 -68.60 35.00
C ARG A 83 -60.11 -67.92 34.80
N THR A 84 -59.01 -68.68 34.86
CA THR A 84 -57.67 -68.19 34.49
C THR A 84 -57.69 -67.60 33.08
N ALA A 85 -58.27 -68.29 32.10
CA ALA A 85 -58.38 -67.80 30.73
C ALA A 85 -59.18 -66.48 30.61
N MET A 86 -60.29 -66.34 31.35
CA MET A 86 -61.07 -65.11 31.40
C MET A 86 -60.26 -63.95 31.99
N MET A 87 -59.51 -64.21 33.06
CA MET A 87 -58.72 -63.18 33.73
C MET A 87 -57.55 -62.69 32.87
N LEU A 88 -56.86 -63.62 32.21
CA LEU A 88 -55.80 -63.25 31.27
C LEU A 88 -56.32 -62.38 30.13
N ARG A 89 -57.57 -62.61 29.69
CA ARG A 89 -58.23 -61.75 28.70
C ARG A 89 -58.54 -60.36 29.25
N TYR A 90 -59.05 -60.27 30.48
CA TYR A 90 -59.30 -58.98 31.15
C TYR A 90 -58.01 -58.16 31.37
N ILE A 91 -56.91 -58.83 31.69
CA ILE A 91 -55.58 -58.22 31.84
C ILE A 91 -55.04 -57.77 30.47
N ASP A 92 -55.24 -58.55 29.41
CA ASP A 92 -54.83 -58.19 28.04
C ASP A 92 -55.59 -56.94 27.50
N ASP A 93 -56.77 -56.61 28.07
CA ASP A 93 -57.60 -55.44 27.71
C ASP A 93 -57.23 -54.14 28.49
N GLN A 94 -56.24 -54.17 29.39
CA GLN A 94 -55.77 -53.02 30.19
C GLN A 94 -54.86 -52.05 29.39
N PRO A 95 -54.60 -50.80 29.85
CA PRO A 95 -53.83 -49.77 29.13
C PRO A 95 -52.39 -50.13 28.71
N TYR A 96 -51.85 -51.27 29.17
CA TYR A 96 -50.53 -51.78 28.77
C TYR A 96 -50.61 -53.07 27.92
N GLY A 97 -51.82 -53.56 27.66
CA GLY A 97 -52.09 -54.70 26.81
C GLY A 97 -51.75 -54.44 25.33
N ARG A 98 -51.76 -55.51 24.52
CA ARG A 98 -51.37 -55.43 23.09
C ARG A 98 -52.17 -54.39 22.31
N GLN A 99 -53.46 -54.21 22.63
CA GLN A 99 -54.33 -53.26 21.93
C GLN A 99 -53.93 -51.80 22.18
N ALA A 100 -53.57 -51.44 23.42
CA ALA A 100 -53.13 -50.09 23.76
C ALA A 100 -51.78 -49.72 23.11
N GLN A 101 -50.85 -50.69 23.01
CA GLN A 101 -49.58 -50.50 22.31
C GLN A 101 -49.76 -50.24 20.81
N VAL A 102 -50.71 -50.94 20.18
CA VAL A 102 -51.07 -50.70 18.76
C VAL A 102 -51.67 -49.30 18.60
N THR A 103 -52.56 -48.87 19.51
CA THR A 103 -53.13 -47.51 19.47
C THR A 103 -52.06 -46.43 19.59
N GLN A 104 -51.13 -46.53 20.54
CA GLN A 104 -50.03 -45.57 20.69
C GLN A 104 -49.09 -45.55 19.48
N ALA A 105 -48.79 -46.73 18.90
CA ALA A 105 -47.99 -46.80 17.68
C ALA A 105 -48.70 -46.15 16.48
N VAL A 106 -50.02 -46.34 16.35
CA VAL A 106 -50.84 -45.70 15.32
C VAL A 106 -50.90 -44.19 15.53
N GLU A 107 -51.05 -43.70 16.76
CA GLU A 107 -51.04 -42.27 17.08
C GLU A 107 -49.67 -41.63 16.80
N ALA A 108 -48.57 -42.30 17.16
CA ALA A 108 -47.22 -41.83 16.84
C ALA A 108 -46.97 -41.78 15.32
N LEU A 109 -47.47 -42.76 14.56
CA LEU A 109 -47.42 -42.74 13.10
C LEU A 109 -48.27 -41.60 12.52
N ARG A 110 -49.48 -41.37 13.03
CA ARG A 110 -50.34 -40.24 12.65
C ARG A 110 -49.68 -38.90 12.94
N ALA A 111 -49.06 -38.72 14.10
CA ALA A 111 -48.34 -37.49 14.46
C ALA A 111 -47.13 -37.23 13.55
N ARG A 112 -46.39 -38.29 13.16
CA ARG A 112 -45.30 -38.18 12.18
C ARG A 112 -45.82 -37.84 10.79
N GLN A 113 -46.97 -38.40 10.40
CA GLN A 113 -47.61 -38.12 9.13
C GLN A 113 -48.09 -36.66 9.07
N ALA A 114 -48.78 -36.18 10.10
CA ALA A 114 -49.20 -34.78 10.21
C ALA A 114 -48.03 -33.80 10.05
N LYS A 115 -46.90 -34.05 10.73
CA LYS A 115 -45.69 -33.21 10.58
C LYS A 115 -45.13 -33.20 9.15
N ARG A 116 -45.24 -34.31 8.42
CA ARG A 116 -44.80 -34.39 7.02
C ARG A 116 -45.75 -33.62 6.10
N ASP A 117 -47.05 -33.69 6.37
CA ASP A 117 -48.08 -32.98 5.62
C ASP A 117 -48.00 -31.45 5.84
N ASP A 118 -47.70 -31.01 7.07
CA ASP A 118 -47.43 -29.61 7.38
C ASP A 118 -46.19 -29.10 6.64
N ALA A 119 -45.08 -29.83 6.71
CA ALA A 119 -43.85 -29.47 5.99
C ALA A 119 -44.04 -29.46 4.46
N ALA A 120 -44.87 -30.37 3.93
CA ALA A 120 -45.25 -30.39 2.53
C ALA A 120 -46.06 -29.15 2.14
N THR A 121 -46.97 -28.69 2.99
CA THR A 121 -47.78 -27.49 2.76
C THR A 121 -46.91 -26.24 2.77
N GLU A 122 -46.05 -26.07 3.78
CA GLU A 122 -45.11 -24.94 3.85
C GLU A 122 -44.20 -24.85 2.62
N LEU A 123 -43.78 -26.00 2.07
CA LEU A 123 -42.95 -26.04 0.87
C LEU A 123 -43.72 -25.65 -0.39
N ARG A 124 -44.98 -26.06 -0.52
CA ARG A 124 -45.86 -25.63 -1.63
C ARG A 124 -46.10 -24.12 -1.57
N ASP A 125 -46.33 -23.58 -0.38
CA ASP A 125 -46.53 -22.15 -0.17
C ASP A 125 -45.26 -21.36 -0.50
N ALA A 126 -44.09 -21.87 -0.08
CA ALA A 126 -42.80 -21.26 -0.41
C ALA A 126 -42.52 -21.24 -1.92
N VAL A 127 -42.82 -22.32 -2.64
CA VAL A 127 -42.70 -22.37 -4.12
C VAL A 127 -43.65 -21.39 -4.78
N SER A 128 -44.91 -21.34 -4.33
CA SER A 128 -45.91 -20.42 -4.88
C SER A 128 -45.52 -18.96 -4.63
N ALA A 129 -45.00 -18.64 -3.44
CA ALA A 129 -44.46 -17.32 -3.12
C ALA A 129 -43.28 -16.95 -4.03
N ALA A 130 -42.38 -17.90 -4.34
CA ALA A 130 -41.27 -17.67 -5.25
C ALA A 130 -41.72 -17.45 -6.70
N GLU A 131 -42.77 -18.14 -7.16
CA GLU A 131 -43.34 -17.97 -8.51
C GLU A 131 -43.97 -16.57 -8.68
N THR A 132 -44.63 -16.06 -7.64
CA THR A 132 -45.31 -14.76 -7.68
C THR A 132 -44.41 -13.57 -7.33
N ASP A 133 -43.18 -13.81 -6.86
CA ASP A 133 -42.29 -12.73 -6.41
C ASP A 133 -41.85 -11.88 -7.61
N PRO A 134 -42.18 -10.58 -7.68
CA PRO A 134 -41.80 -9.72 -8.79
C PRO A 134 -40.31 -9.35 -8.78
N ASP A 135 -39.64 -9.46 -7.63
CA ASP A 135 -38.24 -9.09 -7.48
C ASP A 135 -37.33 -10.30 -7.79
N PRO A 136 -36.48 -10.21 -8.83
CA PRO A 136 -35.58 -11.31 -9.20
C PRO A 136 -34.56 -11.66 -8.11
N ALA A 137 -34.10 -10.70 -7.30
CA ALA A 137 -33.15 -10.95 -6.22
C ALA A 137 -33.80 -11.75 -5.07
N ASN A 138 -35.04 -11.38 -4.71
CA ASN A 138 -35.81 -12.11 -3.71
C ASN A 138 -36.18 -13.51 -4.23
N ARG A 139 -36.59 -13.62 -5.50
CA ARG A 139 -36.85 -14.91 -6.15
C ARG A 139 -35.64 -15.84 -6.10
N ARG A 140 -34.44 -15.34 -6.41
CA ARG A 140 -33.18 -16.10 -6.29
C ARG A 140 -32.95 -16.64 -4.88
N THR A 141 -33.12 -15.77 -3.88
CA THR A 141 -32.95 -16.12 -2.47
C THR A 141 -33.95 -17.19 -2.04
N ARG A 142 -35.21 -17.05 -2.44
CA ARG A 142 -36.28 -18.02 -2.15
C ARG A 142 -36.05 -19.37 -2.82
N VAL A 143 -35.70 -19.39 -4.11
CA VAL A 143 -35.40 -20.64 -4.83
C VAL A 143 -34.25 -21.38 -4.15
N THR A 144 -33.18 -20.68 -3.77
CA THR A 144 -32.04 -21.27 -3.04
C THR A 144 -32.48 -21.86 -1.70
N ALA A 145 -33.30 -21.14 -0.93
CA ALA A 145 -33.81 -21.64 0.35
C ALA A 145 -34.71 -22.88 0.20
N ILE A 146 -35.57 -22.92 -0.83
CA ILE A 146 -36.44 -24.06 -1.12
C ILE A 146 -35.59 -25.28 -1.50
N GLU A 147 -34.57 -25.10 -2.33
CA GLU A 147 -33.65 -26.18 -2.72
C GLU A 147 -32.91 -26.78 -1.53
N GLN A 148 -32.43 -25.94 -0.62
CA GLN A 148 -31.81 -26.41 0.62
C GLN A 148 -32.78 -27.27 1.45
N ARG A 149 -34.06 -26.89 1.53
CA ARG A 149 -35.09 -27.67 2.23
C ARG A 149 -35.39 -28.99 1.50
N LEU A 150 -35.51 -28.98 0.18
CA LEU A 150 -35.69 -30.18 -0.64
C LEU A 150 -34.53 -31.17 -0.50
N THR A 151 -33.31 -30.67 -0.34
CA THR A 151 -32.10 -31.50 -0.20
C THR A 151 -32.00 -32.18 1.18
N ARG A 152 -32.58 -31.58 2.23
CA ARG A 152 -32.61 -32.16 3.59
C ARG A 152 -33.57 -33.35 3.73
N GLY A 153 -34.45 -33.56 2.75
CA GLY A 153 -35.42 -34.65 2.74
C GLY A 153 -36.56 -34.48 3.75
N GLY A 154 -37.38 -35.52 3.92
CA GLY A 154 -38.51 -35.52 4.86
C GLY A 154 -39.88 -35.28 4.23
N ILE A 155 -39.95 -35.12 2.91
CA ILE A 155 -41.19 -35.05 2.12
C ILE A 155 -41.37 -36.29 1.25
N PRO A 156 -42.60 -36.62 0.82
CA PRO A 156 -42.86 -37.70 -0.13
C PRO A 156 -42.18 -37.46 -1.49
N SER A 157 -41.58 -38.50 -2.08
CA SER A 157 -40.82 -38.39 -3.35
C SER A 157 -41.65 -37.86 -4.53
N ALA A 158 -42.96 -38.14 -4.56
CA ALA A 158 -43.86 -37.61 -5.59
C ALA A 158 -43.98 -36.07 -5.52
N LEU A 159 -44.08 -35.52 -4.30
CA LEU A 159 -44.13 -34.07 -4.08
C LEU A 159 -42.78 -33.43 -4.40
N GLU A 160 -41.67 -34.06 -4.03
CA GLU A 160 -40.33 -33.57 -4.35
C GLU A 160 -40.13 -33.42 -5.87
N LEU A 161 -40.60 -34.39 -6.65
CA LEU A 161 -40.56 -34.34 -8.11
C LEU A 161 -41.40 -33.18 -8.67
N GLU A 162 -42.63 -33.01 -8.16
CA GLU A 162 -43.54 -31.92 -8.54
C GLU A 162 -42.92 -30.54 -8.25
N LEU A 163 -42.40 -30.33 -7.04
CA LEU A 163 -41.80 -29.05 -6.64
C LEU A 163 -40.54 -28.76 -7.46
N ARG A 164 -39.72 -29.77 -7.76
CA ARG A 164 -38.56 -29.60 -8.65
C ARG A 164 -38.96 -29.22 -10.07
N ALA A 165 -40.04 -29.79 -10.60
CA ALA A 165 -40.55 -29.42 -11.91
C ALA A 165 -41.00 -27.95 -11.93
N ARG A 166 -41.66 -27.47 -10.86
CA ARG A 166 -42.07 -26.06 -10.71
C ARG A 166 -40.88 -25.10 -10.53
N LEU A 167 -39.82 -25.51 -9.85
CA LEU A 167 -38.60 -24.70 -9.70
C LEU A 167 -37.77 -24.59 -10.99
N GLY A 168 -37.90 -25.54 -11.92
CA GLY A 168 -37.16 -25.57 -13.20
C GLY A 168 -37.23 -24.25 -13.99
N PRO A 169 -38.43 -23.76 -14.33
CA PRO A 169 -38.60 -22.48 -15.01
C PRO A 169 -38.00 -21.28 -14.25
N LEU A 170 -38.13 -21.24 -12.92
CA LEU A 170 -37.57 -20.15 -12.10
C LEU A 170 -36.04 -20.15 -12.16
N ARG A 171 -35.40 -21.33 -12.11
CA ARG A 171 -33.94 -21.47 -12.27
C ARG A 171 -33.47 -20.96 -13.62
N SER A 172 -34.18 -21.35 -14.69
CA SER A 172 -33.86 -20.90 -16.05
C SER A 172 -33.94 -19.38 -16.15
N ALA A 173 -35.01 -18.78 -15.63
CA ALA A 173 -35.19 -17.33 -15.65
C ALA A 173 -34.09 -16.58 -14.86
N ILE A 174 -33.68 -17.11 -13.70
CA ILE A 174 -32.57 -16.56 -12.92
C ILE A 174 -31.25 -16.66 -13.71
N ALA A 175 -30.98 -17.80 -14.34
CA ALA A 175 -29.76 -18.00 -15.12
C ALA A 175 -29.71 -17.07 -16.35
N ASP A 176 -30.83 -16.89 -17.05
CA ASP A 176 -30.93 -15.97 -18.19
C ASP A 176 -30.68 -14.51 -17.75
N GLN A 177 -31.18 -14.13 -16.58
CA GLN A 177 -30.95 -12.80 -16.03
C GLN A 177 -29.48 -12.60 -15.61
N ASP A 178 -28.89 -13.56 -14.91
CA ASP A 178 -27.47 -13.53 -14.55
C ASP A 178 -26.57 -13.40 -15.79
N ALA A 179 -26.93 -14.10 -16.88
CA ALA A 179 -26.21 -14.01 -18.15
C ALA A 179 -26.34 -12.62 -18.80
N ARG A 180 -27.52 -11.99 -18.74
CA ARG A 180 -27.73 -10.62 -19.25
C ARG A 180 -26.96 -9.59 -18.42
N ASP A 181 -26.99 -9.70 -17.11
CA ASP A 181 -26.29 -8.78 -16.20
C ASP A 181 -24.76 -8.89 -16.37
N ALA A 182 -24.26 -10.12 -16.54
CA ALA A 182 -22.86 -10.37 -16.87
C ALA A 182 -22.47 -9.76 -18.22
N ALA A 183 -23.30 -9.93 -19.25
CA ALA A 183 -23.07 -9.34 -20.57
C ALA A 183 -23.09 -7.81 -20.53
N ALA A 184 -24.02 -7.20 -19.80
CA ALA A 184 -24.09 -5.75 -19.61
C ALA A 184 -22.84 -5.22 -18.90
N THR A 185 -22.40 -5.91 -17.84
CA THR A 185 -21.17 -5.55 -17.11
C THR A 185 -19.94 -5.67 -18.00
N ALA A 186 -19.83 -6.73 -18.80
CA ALA A 186 -18.74 -6.92 -19.74
C ALA A 186 -18.72 -5.83 -20.83
N ALA A 187 -19.88 -5.43 -21.34
CA ALA A 187 -20.00 -4.34 -22.31
C ALA A 187 -19.54 -2.99 -21.74
N VAL A 188 -19.93 -2.67 -20.50
CA VAL A 188 -19.47 -1.45 -19.81
C VAL A 188 -17.95 -1.48 -19.63
N GLN A 189 -17.37 -2.61 -19.22
CA GLN A 189 -15.92 -2.73 -19.08
C GLN A 189 -15.19 -2.62 -20.42
N ALA A 190 -15.74 -3.18 -21.50
CA ALA A 190 -15.18 -3.06 -22.84
C ALA A 190 -15.17 -1.60 -23.32
N GLN A 191 -16.27 -0.85 -23.08
CA GLN A 191 -16.36 0.56 -23.39
C GLN A 191 -15.32 1.38 -22.61
N GLN A 192 -15.18 1.14 -21.30
CA GLN A 192 -14.18 1.83 -20.48
C GLN A 192 -12.75 1.59 -20.97
N ARG A 193 -12.43 0.37 -21.44
CA ARG A 193 -11.11 0.05 -22.00
C ARG A 193 -10.89 0.77 -23.33
N ALA A 194 -11.91 0.85 -24.20
CA ALA A 194 -11.83 1.59 -25.45
C ALA A 194 -11.60 3.09 -25.20
N ASP A 195 -12.34 3.69 -24.26
CA ASP A 195 -12.19 5.10 -23.90
C ASP A 195 -10.84 5.40 -23.24
N ALA A 196 -10.30 4.47 -22.45
CA ALA A 196 -8.96 4.58 -21.89
C ALA A 196 -7.87 4.47 -22.97
N ALA A 197 -8.03 3.55 -23.93
CA ALA A 197 -7.10 3.40 -25.05
C ALA A 197 -7.08 4.65 -25.93
N LYS A 198 -8.25 5.23 -26.24
CA LYS A 198 -8.36 6.47 -27.00
C LYS A 198 -7.66 7.64 -26.29
N ARG A 199 -7.90 7.82 -24.99
CA ARG A 199 -7.22 8.85 -24.20
C ARG A 199 -5.70 8.68 -24.18
N ALA A 200 -5.21 7.45 -24.11
CA ALA A 200 -3.78 7.16 -24.15
C ALA A 200 -3.17 7.49 -25.52
N GLU A 201 -3.90 7.24 -26.62
CA GLU A 201 -3.49 7.62 -27.96
C GLU A 201 -3.45 9.14 -28.14
N ASP A 202 -4.49 9.85 -27.73
CA ASP A 202 -4.54 11.32 -27.76
C ASP A 202 -3.37 11.95 -26.98
N GLN A 203 -3.04 11.40 -25.81
CA GLN A 203 -1.88 11.83 -25.02
C GLN A 203 -0.55 11.58 -25.72
N ARG A 204 -0.39 10.43 -26.39
CA ARG A 204 0.82 10.12 -27.17
C ARG A 204 0.98 11.09 -28.35
N GLN A 205 -0.10 11.38 -29.05
CA GLN A 205 -0.09 12.35 -30.15
C GLN A 205 0.28 13.75 -29.66
N LEU A 206 -0.31 14.21 -28.55
CA LEU A 206 0.03 15.50 -27.95
C LEU A 206 1.50 15.55 -27.53
N ALA A 207 2.02 14.49 -26.90
CA ALA A 207 3.41 14.41 -26.49
C ALA A 207 4.36 14.44 -27.69
N GLN A 208 4.03 13.76 -28.79
CA GLN A 208 4.81 13.81 -30.03
C GLN A 208 4.81 15.20 -30.67
N GLN A 209 3.66 15.88 -30.71
CA GLN A 209 3.57 17.26 -31.21
C GLN A 209 4.43 18.21 -30.37
N GLN A 210 4.35 18.11 -29.04
CA GLN A 210 5.17 18.92 -28.14
C GLN A 210 6.67 18.63 -28.27
N ALA A 211 7.07 17.36 -28.41
CA ALA A 211 8.46 16.98 -28.61
C ALA A 211 9.02 17.58 -29.91
N THR A 212 8.24 17.53 -30.99
CA THR A 212 8.62 18.09 -32.30
C THR A 212 8.76 19.62 -32.21
N ALA A 213 7.83 20.30 -31.53
CA ALA A 213 7.90 21.74 -31.32
C ALA A 213 9.14 22.15 -30.51
N ARG A 214 9.47 21.42 -29.43
CA ARG A 214 10.67 21.66 -28.62
C ARG A 214 11.95 21.46 -29.42
N GLN A 215 12.01 20.44 -30.28
CA GLN A 215 13.16 20.21 -31.15
C GLN A 215 13.34 21.36 -32.14
N ALA A 216 12.26 21.83 -32.77
CA ALA A 216 12.31 22.96 -33.68
C ALA A 216 12.76 24.26 -32.98
N GLU A 217 12.29 24.51 -31.74
CA GLU A 217 12.71 25.67 -30.95
C GLU A 217 14.19 25.57 -30.54
N ALA A 218 14.64 24.39 -30.11
CA ALA A 218 16.05 24.18 -29.76
C ALA A 218 16.98 24.41 -30.96
N GLN A 219 16.59 23.95 -32.16
CA GLN A 219 17.35 24.20 -33.40
C GLN A 219 17.42 25.69 -33.74
N ARG A 220 16.33 26.45 -33.56
CA ARG A 220 16.33 27.90 -33.78
C ARG A 220 17.26 28.62 -32.81
N ARG A 221 17.18 28.29 -31.52
CA ARG A 221 18.07 28.89 -30.50
C ARG A 221 19.54 28.60 -30.80
N GLN A 222 19.85 27.36 -31.22
CA GLN A 222 21.21 27.02 -31.61
C GLN A 222 21.68 27.87 -32.81
N ALA A 223 20.85 28.00 -33.84
CA ALA A 223 21.17 28.82 -35.00
C ALA A 223 21.35 30.31 -34.65
N ASP A 224 20.55 30.84 -33.73
CA ASP A 224 20.67 32.21 -33.25
C ASP A 224 21.98 32.40 -32.47
N THR A 225 22.33 31.45 -31.57
CA THR A 225 23.61 31.47 -30.84
C THR A 225 24.81 31.34 -31.77
N ASP A 226 24.75 30.45 -32.76
CA ASP A 226 25.83 30.28 -33.75
C ASP A 226 26.02 31.59 -34.55
N ARG A 227 24.93 32.27 -34.91
CA ARG A 227 24.98 33.56 -35.60
C ARG A 227 25.58 34.66 -34.73
N GLU A 228 25.16 34.77 -33.47
CA GLU A 228 25.73 35.72 -32.52
C GLU A 228 27.23 35.50 -32.33
N GLN A 229 27.67 34.24 -32.27
CA GLN A 229 29.08 33.89 -32.16
C GLN A 229 29.86 34.32 -33.41
N VAL A 230 29.36 34.04 -34.61
CA VAL A 230 30.00 34.46 -35.87
C VAL A 230 30.09 35.99 -35.95
N GLU A 231 29.04 36.72 -35.53
CA GLU A 231 29.06 38.18 -35.49
C GLU A 231 30.05 38.72 -34.45
N ALA A 232 30.21 38.05 -33.30
CA ALA A 232 31.19 38.41 -32.27
C ALA A 232 32.63 38.16 -32.75
N ASP A 233 32.89 37.01 -33.37
CA ASP A 233 34.20 36.65 -33.92
C ASP A 233 34.61 37.63 -35.02
N ALA A 234 33.68 37.97 -35.93
CA ALA A 234 33.93 38.95 -36.98
C ALA A 234 34.24 40.36 -36.42
N ARG A 235 33.60 40.76 -35.32
CA ARG A 235 33.91 42.03 -34.63
C ARG A 235 35.29 42.00 -34.00
N ALA A 236 35.67 40.89 -33.36
CA ALA A 236 36.98 40.73 -32.77
C ALA A 236 38.10 40.77 -33.83
N GLU A 237 37.90 40.10 -34.97
CA GLU A 237 38.83 40.16 -36.11
C GLU A 237 38.96 41.59 -36.67
N ALA A 238 37.84 42.31 -36.80
CA ALA A 238 37.84 43.70 -37.26
C ALA A 238 38.57 44.64 -36.29
N GLU A 239 38.37 44.49 -34.98
CA GLU A 239 39.09 45.27 -33.95
C GLU A 239 40.60 44.99 -34.01
N GLN A 240 40.99 43.73 -34.14
CA GLN A 240 42.39 43.34 -34.27
C GLN A 240 43.03 43.91 -35.54
N ALA A 241 42.34 43.84 -36.68
CA ALA A 241 42.81 44.42 -37.93
C ALA A 241 42.97 45.95 -37.82
N ALA A 242 42.03 46.64 -37.17
CA ALA A 242 42.13 48.08 -36.92
C ALA A 242 43.32 48.41 -36.01
N ALA A 243 43.55 47.62 -34.96
CA ALA A 243 44.70 47.79 -34.06
C ALA A 243 46.04 47.62 -34.81
N GLU A 244 46.14 46.64 -35.71
CA GLU A 244 47.33 46.44 -36.54
C GLU A 244 47.55 47.59 -37.54
N GLN A 245 46.49 48.16 -38.12
CA GLN A 245 46.61 49.34 -38.98
C GLN A 245 47.12 50.56 -38.22
N VAL A 246 46.60 50.82 -37.01
CA VAL A 246 47.07 51.90 -36.13
C VAL A 246 48.53 51.67 -35.74
N TYR A 247 48.90 50.42 -35.44
CA TYR A 247 50.28 50.06 -35.14
C TYR A 247 51.21 50.31 -36.33
N ALA A 248 50.87 49.82 -37.53
CA ALA A 248 51.66 50.02 -38.74
C ALA A 248 51.93 51.50 -39.04
N GLY A 249 50.94 52.38 -38.81
CA GLY A 249 51.09 53.82 -39.00
C GLY A 249 52.02 54.50 -37.99
N LYS A 250 52.15 53.95 -36.77
CA LYS A 250 53.01 54.52 -35.71
C LYS A 250 54.35 53.82 -35.56
N ALA A 251 54.50 52.59 -36.07
CA ALA A 251 55.61 51.70 -35.74
C ALA A 251 56.98 52.32 -36.04
N ALA A 252 57.11 53.08 -37.13
CA ALA A 252 58.35 53.73 -37.53
C ALA A 252 58.87 54.73 -36.48
N ASP A 253 57.96 55.45 -35.81
CA ASP A 253 58.28 56.50 -34.84
C ASP A 253 58.48 55.96 -33.41
N LEU A 254 58.13 54.69 -33.17
CA LEU A 254 58.33 54.04 -31.87
C LEU A 254 59.80 53.65 -31.66
N SER A 255 60.28 53.82 -30.42
CA SER A 255 61.60 53.33 -30.02
C SER A 255 61.69 51.80 -30.12
N PRO A 256 62.88 51.21 -30.39
CA PRO A 256 63.04 49.76 -30.54
C PRO A 256 62.49 48.92 -29.37
N PRO A 257 62.67 49.32 -28.08
CA PRO A 257 62.11 48.59 -26.95
C PRO A 257 60.58 48.59 -26.90
N VAL A 258 59.95 49.70 -27.28
CA VAL A 258 58.48 49.85 -27.31
C VAL A 258 57.88 49.02 -28.46
N ARG A 259 58.51 49.08 -29.64
CA ARG A 259 58.12 48.29 -30.81
C ARG A 259 58.19 46.78 -30.52
N ALA A 260 59.34 46.31 -30.02
CA ALA A 260 59.54 44.90 -29.68
C ALA A 260 58.62 44.39 -28.56
N PHE A 261 58.10 45.28 -27.71
CA PHE A 261 57.09 44.91 -26.72
C PHE A 261 55.72 44.72 -27.36
N LEU A 262 55.28 45.66 -28.20
CA LEU A 262 53.99 45.59 -28.88
C LEU A 262 53.91 44.45 -29.89
N ASP A 263 55.02 44.12 -30.58
CA ASP A 263 55.07 42.97 -31.49
C ASP A 263 54.86 41.63 -30.77
N ARG A 264 55.42 41.50 -29.57
CA ARG A 264 55.29 40.28 -28.74
C ARG A 264 53.99 40.23 -27.95
N ASN A 265 53.33 41.37 -27.77
CA ASN A 265 52.11 41.50 -26.99
C ASN A 265 51.04 42.23 -27.82
N PRO A 266 50.50 41.58 -28.86
CA PRO A 266 49.55 42.20 -29.79
C PRO A 266 48.27 42.68 -29.09
N GLN A 267 47.89 42.08 -27.95
CA GLN A 267 46.75 42.51 -27.15
C GLN A 267 46.89 43.96 -26.65
N TYR A 268 48.11 44.50 -26.52
CA TYR A 268 48.36 45.88 -26.10
C TYR A 268 48.39 46.89 -27.26
N LYS A 269 48.21 46.43 -28.51
CA LYS A 269 48.11 47.30 -29.69
C LYS A 269 46.74 47.97 -29.80
N ALA A 270 45.69 47.34 -29.28
CA ALA A 270 44.34 47.90 -29.28
C ALA A 270 44.25 49.09 -28.31
N THR A 271 43.59 50.17 -28.71
CA THR A 271 43.39 51.37 -27.87
C THR A 271 42.59 51.10 -26.61
N SER A 272 41.74 50.08 -26.63
CA SER A 272 41.01 49.55 -25.47
C SER A 272 41.94 49.03 -24.35
N ALA A 273 43.16 48.61 -24.70
CA ALA A 273 44.13 48.05 -23.75
C ALA A 273 44.84 49.08 -22.85
N ARG A 274 44.55 50.37 -22.99
CA ARG A 274 45.13 51.46 -22.17
C ARG A 274 44.93 51.23 -20.67
N ALA A 275 43.75 50.77 -20.26
CA ALA A 275 43.42 50.52 -18.86
C ALA A 275 44.24 49.34 -18.28
N ASP A 276 44.41 48.28 -19.06
CA ASP A 276 45.21 47.12 -18.67
C ASP A 276 46.69 47.50 -18.55
N LEU A 277 47.22 48.28 -19.49
CA LEU A 277 48.58 48.80 -19.42
C LEU A 277 48.82 49.72 -18.21
N LEU A 278 47.83 50.52 -17.83
CA LEU A 278 47.89 51.32 -16.59
C LEU A 278 47.91 50.45 -15.33
N THR A 279 47.21 49.32 -15.35
CA THR A 279 47.24 48.32 -14.28
C THR A 279 48.61 47.67 -14.20
N VAL A 280 49.17 47.23 -15.33
CA VAL A 280 50.54 46.69 -15.42
C VAL A 280 51.57 47.71 -14.93
N ALA A 281 51.47 48.98 -15.35
CA ALA A 281 52.35 50.05 -14.89
C ALA A 281 52.25 50.25 -13.37
N THR A 282 51.04 50.22 -12.81
CA THR A 282 50.80 50.34 -11.37
C THR A 282 51.48 49.21 -10.58
N VAL A 283 51.37 47.98 -11.08
CA VAL A 283 51.98 46.80 -10.45
C VAL A 283 53.51 46.86 -10.51
N LEU A 284 54.08 47.27 -11.63
CA LEU A 284 55.54 47.44 -11.78
C LEU A 284 56.08 48.59 -10.92
N ASP A 285 55.35 49.68 -10.77
CA ASP A 285 55.70 50.80 -9.88
C ASP A 285 55.69 50.36 -8.40
N ALA A 286 54.74 49.50 -8.01
CA ALA A 286 54.66 48.94 -6.66
C ALA A 286 55.83 47.98 -6.36
N ALA A 287 56.08 47.04 -7.26
CA ALA A 287 57.21 46.12 -7.13
C ALA A 287 58.55 46.88 -7.17
N GLY A 288 58.62 47.96 -7.94
CA GLY A 288 59.70 48.93 -7.91
C GLY A 288 59.89 49.51 -6.51
N PHE A 289 58.84 50.08 -5.94
CA PHE A 289 58.89 50.66 -4.61
C PHE A 289 59.38 49.67 -3.53
N ASP A 290 58.89 48.43 -3.56
CA ASP A 290 59.31 47.38 -2.62
C ASP A 290 60.80 47.06 -2.76
N LEU A 291 61.27 46.80 -3.98
CA LEU A 291 62.67 46.39 -4.23
C LEU A 291 63.67 47.51 -3.91
N ASP A 292 63.32 48.79 -4.12
CA ASP A 292 64.17 49.92 -3.69
C ASP A 292 64.26 50.01 -2.16
N THR A 293 63.14 49.79 -1.47
CA THR A 293 63.10 49.70 -0.01
C THR A 293 63.98 48.56 0.50
N CYS A 294 63.94 47.39 -0.15
CA CYS A 294 64.77 46.24 0.19
C CYS A 294 66.26 46.51 -0.04
N ARG A 295 66.63 47.14 -1.16
CA ARG A 295 68.02 47.49 -1.50
C ARG A 295 68.64 48.43 -0.48
N GLY A 296 67.88 49.40 0.03
CA GLY A 296 68.35 50.34 1.04
C GLY A 296 68.45 49.77 2.45
N ALA A 297 67.84 48.60 2.72
CA ALA A 297 67.73 48.01 4.06
C ALA A 297 68.45 46.66 4.22
N LEU A 298 68.87 46.01 3.13
CA LEU A 298 69.53 44.70 3.13
C LEU A 298 70.87 44.79 2.39
N ASP A 299 71.98 44.76 3.13
CA ASP A 299 73.35 44.98 2.61
C ASP A 299 73.80 43.98 1.51
N ASP A 300 73.13 42.82 1.38
CA ASP A 300 73.44 41.77 0.39
C ASP A 300 72.34 41.55 -0.68
N TYR A 301 71.26 42.35 -0.68
CA TYR A 301 70.14 42.13 -1.58
C TYR A 301 70.42 42.65 -3.00
N ARG A 302 71.03 41.79 -3.84
CA ARG A 302 71.27 42.04 -5.26
C ARG A 302 70.12 41.48 -6.13
N ALA A 303 68.94 42.08 -6.01
CA ALA A 303 67.93 41.88 -7.05
C ALA A 303 68.28 42.69 -8.30
N ASP A 304 67.89 42.20 -9.47
CA ASP A 304 68.06 42.92 -10.74
C ASP A 304 67.06 44.09 -10.84
N TRP A 305 67.32 45.11 -10.03
CA TRP A 305 66.60 46.37 -10.01
C TRP A 305 66.56 47.04 -11.38
N THR A 306 67.65 46.89 -12.14
CA THR A 306 67.82 47.42 -13.49
C THR A 306 66.77 46.83 -14.43
N GLU A 307 66.50 45.53 -14.33
CA GLU A 307 65.49 44.85 -15.15
C GLU A 307 64.06 45.32 -14.85
N VAL A 308 63.71 45.55 -13.58
CA VAL A 308 62.38 46.08 -13.20
C VAL A 308 62.20 47.51 -13.73
N GLN A 309 63.21 48.37 -13.56
CA GLN A 309 63.20 49.73 -14.10
C GLN A 309 63.10 49.73 -15.62
N ARG A 310 63.80 48.82 -16.31
CA ARG A 310 63.72 48.64 -17.75
C ARG A 310 62.29 48.28 -18.18
N ARG A 311 61.66 47.28 -17.55
CA ARG A 311 60.29 46.85 -17.88
C ARG A 311 59.26 47.95 -17.63
N TYR A 312 59.37 48.64 -16.50
CA TYR A 312 58.52 49.80 -16.19
C TYR A 312 58.68 50.90 -17.23
N GLY A 313 59.91 51.23 -17.61
CA GLY A 313 60.20 52.21 -18.66
C GLY A 313 59.63 51.84 -20.03
N VAL A 314 59.63 50.55 -20.39
CA VAL A 314 58.99 50.09 -21.64
C VAL A 314 57.48 50.28 -21.59
N VAL A 315 56.80 49.88 -20.51
CA VAL A 315 55.34 50.05 -20.37
C VAL A 315 54.95 51.53 -20.35
N GLN A 316 55.71 52.38 -19.66
CA GLN A 316 55.53 53.83 -19.71
C GLN A 316 55.73 54.38 -21.13
N GLY A 317 56.78 53.91 -21.83
CA GLY A 317 57.05 54.28 -23.22
C GLY A 317 55.89 53.92 -24.15
N VAL A 318 55.26 52.76 -23.96
CA VAL A 318 54.06 52.34 -24.70
C VAL A 318 52.88 53.27 -24.39
N LEU A 319 52.63 53.57 -23.11
CA LEU A 319 51.54 54.46 -22.70
C LEU A 319 51.71 55.88 -23.27
N LEU A 320 52.93 56.41 -23.27
CA LEU A 320 53.25 57.74 -23.80
C LEU A 320 53.23 57.79 -25.33
N ALA A 321 54.08 56.99 -25.96
CA ALA A 321 54.38 57.11 -27.38
C ALA A 321 53.31 56.47 -28.27
N TYR A 322 52.56 55.49 -27.75
CA TYR A 322 51.60 54.73 -28.54
C TYR A 322 50.14 55.00 -28.14
N HIS A 323 49.83 55.01 -26.85
CA HIS A 323 48.47 55.27 -26.32
C HIS A 323 48.17 56.75 -26.03
N GLY A 324 49.15 57.64 -26.22
CA GLY A 324 48.95 59.09 -26.15
C GLY A 324 48.69 59.64 -24.75
N LEU A 325 49.10 58.93 -23.68
CA LEU A 325 49.14 59.53 -22.35
C LEU A 325 50.19 60.63 -22.32
N THR A 326 49.93 61.66 -21.52
CA THR A 326 50.93 62.68 -21.24
C THR A 326 51.84 62.25 -20.09
N ALA A 327 53.06 62.76 -20.08
CA ALA A 327 53.99 62.56 -18.97
C ALA A 327 53.41 63.10 -17.64
N ALA A 328 52.63 64.18 -17.71
CA ALA A 328 51.95 64.75 -16.54
C ALA A 328 50.92 63.80 -15.94
N GLU A 329 50.09 63.15 -16.76
CA GLU A 329 49.09 62.18 -16.29
C GLU A 329 49.74 60.94 -15.65
N LEU A 330 50.79 60.40 -16.28
CA LEU A 330 51.53 59.27 -15.71
C LEU A 330 52.23 59.63 -14.39
N ALA A 331 52.85 60.81 -14.32
CA ALA A 331 53.52 61.30 -13.12
C ALA A 331 52.52 61.54 -11.98
N ALA A 332 51.38 62.18 -12.27
CA ALA A 332 50.33 62.40 -11.29
C ALA A 332 49.78 61.07 -10.72
N GLY A 333 49.55 60.08 -11.59
CA GLY A 333 49.13 58.74 -11.18
C GLY A 333 50.16 58.03 -10.29
N ALA A 334 51.44 58.06 -10.67
CA ALA A 334 52.51 57.49 -9.86
C ALA A 334 52.67 58.19 -8.50
N GLN A 335 52.60 59.52 -8.48
CA GLN A 335 52.67 60.32 -7.26
C GLN A 335 51.52 59.98 -6.30
N ALA A 336 50.28 59.91 -6.80
CA ALA A 336 49.12 59.55 -5.99
C ALA A 336 49.26 58.16 -5.37
N ARG A 337 49.73 57.16 -6.13
CA ARG A 337 49.97 55.79 -5.62
C ARG A 337 51.05 55.76 -4.54
N ARG A 338 52.20 56.40 -4.78
CA ARG A 338 53.30 56.44 -3.80
C ARG A 338 52.91 57.17 -2.53
N GLN A 339 52.11 58.25 -2.62
CA GLN A 339 51.55 58.91 -1.45
C GLN A 339 50.60 57.99 -0.67
N ALA A 340 49.80 57.18 -1.35
CA ALA A 340 48.92 56.21 -0.70
C ALA A 340 49.74 55.12 0.03
N TRP A 341 50.79 54.57 -0.58
CA TRP A 341 51.67 53.58 0.08
C TRP A 341 52.40 54.16 1.28
N ALA A 342 52.90 55.41 1.18
CA ALA A 342 53.56 56.10 2.28
C ALA A 342 52.60 56.35 3.45
N LYS A 343 51.37 56.79 3.19
CA LYS A 343 50.35 56.97 4.24
C LYS A 343 49.87 55.65 4.83
N GLY A 344 49.91 54.57 4.06
CA GLY A 344 49.50 53.23 4.48
C GLY A 344 50.51 52.51 5.38
N GLY A 345 51.67 53.10 5.67
CA GLY A 345 52.70 52.50 6.53
C GLY A 345 53.36 51.26 5.92
N VAL A 346 53.30 51.08 4.59
CA VAL A 346 53.86 49.91 3.90
C VAL A 346 55.36 49.79 4.13
N THR A 347 56.08 50.91 4.10
CA THR A 347 57.52 50.99 4.31
C THR A 347 57.90 50.63 5.76
N GLU A 348 57.22 51.20 6.74
CA GLU A 348 57.39 50.89 8.17
C GLU A 348 57.06 49.43 8.45
N GLY A 349 55.98 48.91 7.85
CA GLY A 349 55.56 47.51 7.94
C GLY A 349 56.61 46.55 7.40
N LEU A 350 57.17 46.82 6.22
CA LEU A 350 58.24 46.00 5.64
C LEU A 350 59.53 46.06 6.47
N ARG A 351 59.94 47.24 6.93
CA ARG A 351 61.17 47.40 7.74
C ARG A 351 61.06 46.77 9.12
N SER A 352 59.85 46.65 9.67
CA SER A 352 59.64 46.09 11.01
C SER A 352 59.98 44.60 11.12
N ASN A 353 60.05 43.86 10.02
CA ASN A 353 60.33 42.42 10.03
C ASN A 353 61.14 41.97 8.80
N VAL A 354 62.42 41.62 9.03
CA VAL A 354 63.36 41.21 7.97
C VAL A 354 62.90 39.97 7.19
N LEU A 355 62.21 39.02 7.81
CA LEU A 355 61.69 37.82 7.11
C LEU A 355 60.53 38.19 6.18
N VAL A 356 59.62 39.05 6.64
CA VAL A 356 58.52 39.57 5.81
C VAL A 356 59.07 40.39 4.66
N MET A 357 60.04 41.28 4.93
CA MET A 357 60.73 42.05 3.91
C MET A 357 61.31 41.13 2.84
N ARG A 358 62.19 40.18 3.20
CA ARG A 358 62.80 39.24 2.24
C ARG A 358 61.76 38.47 1.40
N ARG A 359 60.65 38.03 2.02
CA ARG A 359 59.56 37.36 1.31
C ARG A 359 58.89 38.29 0.30
N THR A 360 58.50 39.50 0.71
CA THR A 360 57.88 40.48 -0.19
C THR A 360 58.82 40.85 -1.32
N CYS A 361 60.11 41.11 -1.06
CA CYS A 361 61.06 41.41 -2.13
C CYS A 361 61.18 40.24 -3.13
N SER A 362 61.21 38.99 -2.65
CA SER A 362 61.24 37.80 -3.53
C SER A 362 59.98 37.63 -4.36
N GLN A 363 58.81 37.97 -3.79
CA GLN A 363 57.53 37.95 -4.49
C GLN A 363 57.45 39.07 -5.53
N SER A 364 57.87 40.28 -5.21
CA SER A 364 57.93 41.41 -6.15
C SER A 364 58.93 41.13 -7.29
N LEU A 365 60.03 40.42 -7.03
CA LEU A 365 60.93 39.92 -8.07
C LEU A 365 60.29 38.83 -8.94
N ALA A 366 59.64 37.83 -8.33
CA ALA A 366 58.91 36.78 -9.05
C ALA A 366 57.75 37.35 -9.89
N LEU A 367 57.07 38.36 -9.36
CA LEU A 367 55.97 39.04 -9.99
C LEU A 367 56.47 39.88 -11.16
N THR A 368 57.50 40.71 -10.98
CA THR A 368 58.08 41.49 -12.10
C THR A 368 58.67 40.61 -13.18
N THR A 369 59.20 39.42 -12.83
CA THR A 369 59.65 38.41 -13.81
C THR A 369 58.49 37.74 -14.53
N ALA A 370 57.35 37.49 -13.86
CA ALA A 370 56.17 36.84 -14.42
C ALA A 370 55.14 37.78 -15.10
N LEU A 371 55.07 39.07 -14.74
CA LEU A 371 54.00 39.99 -15.17
C LEU A 371 54.05 40.39 -16.65
N ALA A 372 54.97 39.83 -17.40
CA ALA A 372 55.05 39.93 -18.84
C ALA A 372 56.13 38.95 -19.28
N ASP A 373 55.77 37.99 -20.13
CA ASP A 373 56.74 37.28 -20.96
C ASP A 373 57.44 38.29 -21.90
N PHE A 374 58.40 39.03 -21.34
CA PHE A 374 59.31 39.93 -22.06
C PHE A 374 60.41 39.17 -22.82
N THR A 375 60.56 37.85 -22.59
CA THR A 375 61.73 37.06 -23.00
C THR A 375 61.46 35.63 -23.48
N ARG A 376 60.22 35.25 -23.84
CA ARG A 376 60.00 34.01 -24.61
C ARG A 376 59.35 34.30 -25.94
#